data_AF-A0A9P6Y672-F1
#
_entry.id   AF-A0A9P6Y672-F1
#
_cell.length_a   1.000
_cell.length_b   1.000
_cell.length_c   1.000
_cell.angle_alpha   90.00
_cell.angle_beta   90.00
_cell.angle_gamma   90.00
#
_symmetry.space_group_name_H-M   'P 1'
#
loop_
_entity.id
_entity.type
_entity.pdbx_description
1 polymer ?
#
loop_
_entity_poly.entity_id
_entity_poly.type
_entity_poly.pdbx_seq_one_letter_code
_entity_poly.pdbx_strand_id
1 'polypeptide(L)'
;MLALVVLLVWWGVSWALTPWRRRRADIRNRRPDDRTPLDASRVPSEVSPLVDAVNHHIARYRRVLDEQSHFLADASHQLRTPLAIMLTQAQYALRERDPARTREGLRAIVDQLGRTRRLTEQLLRVAVPAAGA
;
A
#
# COMPACT_ATOMS: atom_id res chain seq x y z
N MET A 1 -17.18 44.05 -40.31
CA MET A 1 -16.83 44.02 -38.88
C MET A 1 -17.28 42.73 -38.19
N LEU A 2 -18.58 42.38 -38.22
CA LEU A 2 -19.11 41.17 -37.57
C LEU A 2 -18.47 39.87 -38.07
N ALA A 3 -18.24 39.71 -39.37
CA ALA A 3 -17.57 38.53 -39.92
C ALA A 3 -16.13 38.37 -39.41
N LEU A 4 -15.41 39.49 -39.20
CA LEU A 4 -14.06 39.49 -38.66
C LEU A 4 -14.06 39.05 -37.19
N VAL A 5 -15.03 39.54 -36.41
CA VAL A 5 -15.21 39.16 -35.00
C VAL A 5 -15.54 37.68 -34.89
N VAL A 6 -16.45 37.16 -35.72
CA VAL A 6 -16.79 35.73 -35.73
C VAL A 6 -15.59 34.87 -36.12
N LEU A 7 -14.79 35.29 -37.10
CA LEU A 7 -13.57 34.58 -37.49
C LEU A 7 -12.53 34.58 -36.36
N LEU A 8 -12.38 35.69 -35.65
CA LEU A 8 -11.45 35.84 -34.54
C LEU A 8 -11.86 35.00 -33.33
N VAL A 9 -13.17 34.95 -33.03
CA VAL A 9 -13.75 34.12 -31.97
C VAL A 9 -13.64 32.64 -32.34
N TRP A 10 -13.95 32.27 -33.59
CA TRP A 10 -13.77 30.91 -34.09
C TRP A 10 -12.31 30.46 -33.98
N TRP A 11 -11.37 31.31 -34.40
CA TRP A 11 -9.95 31.04 -34.28
C TRP A 11 -9.55 30.91 -32.81
N GLY A 12 -9.95 31.83 -31.93
CA GLY A 12 -9.65 31.75 -30.49
C GLY A 12 -10.20 30.48 -29.82
N VAL A 13 -11.45 30.12 -30.12
CA VAL A 13 -12.12 28.93 -29.57
C VAL A 13 -11.50 27.65 -30.13
N SER A 14 -11.23 27.59 -31.43
CA SER A 14 -10.55 26.45 -32.04
C SER A 14 -9.14 26.29 -31.50
N TRP A 15 -8.39 27.38 -31.28
CA TRP A 15 -7.05 27.34 -30.69
C TRP A 15 -7.06 26.92 -29.22
N ALA A 16 -8.05 27.37 -28.44
CA ALA A 16 -8.27 26.95 -27.06
C ALA A 16 -8.67 25.47 -26.94
N LEU A 17 -9.34 24.90 -27.96
CA LEU A 17 -9.74 23.50 -28.02
C LEU A 17 -8.70 22.58 -28.72
N THR A 18 -7.73 23.13 -29.45
CA THR A 18 -6.72 22.36 -30.19
C THR A 18 -5.70 21.59 -29.33
N PRO A 19 -5.32 21.99 -28.09
CA PRO A 19 -4.28 21.25 -27.37
C PRO A 19 -4.80 19.92 -26.80
N TRP A 20 -6.09 19.59 -26.97
CA TRP A 20 -6.67 18.34 -26.50
C TRP A 20 -6.21 17.11 -27.30
N ARG A 21 -5.68 17.21 -28.52
CA ARG A 21 -5.34 16.02 -29.34
C ARG A 21 -3.87 15.61 -29.37
N ARG A 22 -2.93 16.48 -29.02
CA ARG A 22 -1.48 16.20 -29.19
C ARG A 22 -0.72 15.79 -27.93
N ARG A 23 -1.33 15.79 -26.75
CA ARG A 23 -0.66 15.33 -25.51
C ARG A 23 -1.47 14.34 -24.67
N ARG A 24 -2.30 13.50 -25.33
CA ARG A 24 -2.92 12.32 -24.69
C ARG A 24 -2.00 11.10 -24.64
N ALA A 25 -0.78 11.19 -25.18
CA ALA A 25 0.11 10.05 -25.32
C ALA A 25 0.86 9.69 -24.03
N ASP A 26 1.11 10.64 -23.13
CA ASP A 26 1.90 10.39 -21.90
C ASP A 26 1.07 9.78 -20.76
N ILE A 27 -0.23 10.09 -20.68
CA ILE A 27 -1.11 9.54 -19.63
C ILE A 27 -1.52 8.09 -19.96
N ARG A 28 -1.61 7.73 -21.25
CA ARG A 28 -2.16 6.44 -21.69
C ARG A 28 -1.16 5.29 -21.64
N ASN A 29 0.11 5.54 -21.31
CA ASN A 29 1.14 4.50 -21.21
C ASN A 29 1.62 4.25 -19.78
N ARG A 30 1.02 4.90 -18.78
CA ARG A 30 1.29 4.58 -17.37
C ARG A 30 0.68 3.23 -17.04
N ARG A 31 1.53 2.32 -16.55
CA ARG A 31 1.09 1.04 -16.02
C ARG A 31 0.13 1.29 -14.85
N PRO A 32 -0.85 0.39 -14.62
CA PRO A 32 -1.76 0.48 -13.46
C PRO A 32 -1.04 0.61 -12.10
N ASP A 33 0.23 0.23 -12.05
CA ASP A 33 1.07 0.22 -10.85
C ASP A 33 2.16 1.32 -10.85
N ASP A 34 2.14 2.26 -11.82
CA ASP A 34 3.07 3.40 -11.86
C ASP A 34 2.57 4.52 -10.94
N ARG A 35 3.25 4.66 -9.79
CA ARG A 35 2.86 5.53 -8.66
C ARG A 35 3.58 6.88 -8.69
N THR A 36 4.26 7.20 -9.79
CA THR A 36 5.01 8.44 -9.94
C THR A 36 4.06 9.64 -10.00
N PRO A 37 4.33 10.76 -9.29
CA PRO A 37 3.51 11.96 -9.38
C PRO A 37 3.27 12.37 -10.84
N LEU A 38 2.10 12.95 -11.12
CA LEU A 38 1.85 13.62 -12.38
C LEU A 38 2.76 14.85 -12.46
N ASP A 39 3.45 15.01 -13.60
CA ASP A 39 4.33 16.15 -13.84
C ASP A 39 3.49 17.43 -14.02
N ALA A 40 3.39 18.21 -12.94
CA ALA A 40 2.64 19.47 -12.91
C ALA A 40 3.29 20.58 -13.75
N SER A 41 4.58 20.46 -14.09
CA SER A 41 5.32 21.49 -14.84
C SER A 41 4.90 21.57 -16.32
N ARG A 42 4.17 20.58 -16.82
CA ARG A 42 3.72 20.48 -18.22
C ARG A 42 2.23 20.76 -18.43
N VAL A 43 1.52 21.18 -17.38
CA VAL A 43 0.05 21.29 -17.36
C VAL A 43 -0.39 22.76 -17.35
N PRO A 44 -1.41 23.15 -18.14
CA PRO A 44 -1.97 24.50 -18.09
C PRO A 44 -2.46 24.89 -16.69
N SER A 45 -2.38 26.18 -16.36
CA SER A 45 -2.76 26.75 -15.06
C SER A 45 -4.19 26.40 -14.64
N GLU A 46 -5.10 26.23 -15.60
CA GLU A 46 -6.51 25.92 -15.38
C GLU A 46 -6.74 24.49 -14.90
N VAL A 47 -5.80 23.57 -15.18
CA VAL A 47 -5.89 22.14 -14.83
C VAL A 47 -4.94 21.79 -13.67
N SER A 48 -4.05 22.70 -13.28
CA SER A 48 -3.16 22.55 -12.12
C SER A 48 -3.90 22.11 -10.84
N PRO A 49 -5.05 22.69 -10.46
CA PRO A 49 -5.74 22.28 -9.22
C PRO A 49 -6.19 20.82 -9.23
N LEU A 50 -6.54 20.29 -10.40
CA LEU A 50 -6.93 18.88 -10.55
C LEU A 50 -5.71 17.96 -10.44
N VAL A 51 -4.59 18.34 -11.04
CA VAL A 51 -3.33 17.59 -10.95
C VAL A 51 -2.83 17.56 -9.51
N ASP A 52 -2.93 18.67 -8.80
CA ASP A 52 -2.56 18.76 -7.38
C ASP A 52 -3.46 17.87 -6.51
N ALA A 53 -4.77 17.86 -6.76
CA ALA A 53 -5.70 16.97 -6.07
C ALA A 53 -5.37 15.48 -6.32
N VAL A 54 -5.07 15.09 -7.56
CA VAL A 54 -4.67 13.72 -7.90
C VAL A 54 -3.33 13.35 -7.26
N ASN A 55 -2.33 14.25 -7.31
CA ASN A 55 -1.04 14.04 -6.67
C ASN A 55 -1.18 13.89 -5.15
N HIS A 56 -2.08 14.65 -4.53
CA HIS A 56 -2.40 14.51 -3.11
C HIS A 56 -2.98 13.11 -2.80
N HIS A 57 -3.92 12.63 -3.63
CA HIS A 57 -4.46 11.28 -3.49
C HIS A 57 -3.41 10.19 -3.70
N ILE A 58 -2.55 10.31 -4.72
CA ILE A 58 -1.44 9.38 -4.96
C ILE A 58 -0.51 9.36 -3.73
N ALA A 59 -0.16 10.53 -3.18
CA ALA A 59 0.69 10.63 -2.00
C ALA A 59 0.05 10.01 -0.75
N ARG A 60 -1.26 10.20 -0.55
CA ARG A 60 -2.01 9.55 0.54
C ARG A 60 -2.03 8.03 0.37
N TYR A 61 -2.28 7.54 -0.85
CA TYR A 61 -2.32 6.11 -1.13
C TYR A 61 -0.95 5.45 -0.95
N ARG A 62 0.13 6.10 -1.38
CA ARG A 62 1.50 5.62 -1.15
C ARG A 62 1.82 5.47 0.33
N ARG A 63 1.46 6.47 1.16
CA ARG A 63 1.64 6.39 2.62
C ARG A 63 0.94 5.18 3.23
N VAL A 64 -0.32 4.95 2.88
CA VAL A 64 -1.09 3.79 3.38
C VAL A 64 -0.46 2.46 2.95
N LEU A 65 0.00 2.36 1.71
CA LEU A 65 0.67 1.14 1.22
C LEU A 65 2.02 0.90 1.89
N ASP A 66 2.80 1.96 2.13
CA ASP A 66 4.09 1.86 2.81
C ASP A 66 3.89 1.40 4.27
N GLU A 67 2.88 1.93 4.96
CA GLU A 67 2.48 1.50 6.30
C GLU A 67 2.03 0.03 6.32
N GLN A 68 1.20 -0.40 5.36
CA GLN A 68 0.79 -1.81 5.24
C GLN A 68 1.97 -2.74 4.96
N SER A 69 2.91 -2.32 4.11
CA SER A 69 4.11 -3.08 3.78
C SER A 69 5.00 -3.28 5.01
N HIS A 70 5.28 -2.20 5.76
CA HIS A 70 6.03 -2.29 7.00
C HIS A 70 5.32 -3.15 8.05
N PHE A 71 4.01 -2.98 8.22
CA PHE A 71 3.23 -3.82 9.13
C PHE A 71 3.32 -5.31 8.78
N LEU A 72 3.19 -5.66 7.49
CA LEU A 72 3.32 -7.05 7.03
C LEU A 72 4.72 -7.61 7.25
N ALA A 73 5.76 -6.80 7.03
CA ALA A 73 7.14 -7.18 7.30
C ALA A 73 7.34 -7.45 8.79
N ASP A 74 6.89 -6.55 9.65
CA ASP A 74 6.99 -6.67 11.11
C ASP A 74 6.21 -7.89 11.62
N ALA A 75 4.97 -8.09 11.16
CA ALA A 75 4.16 -9.26 11.47
C ALA A 75 4.89 -10.56 11.10
N SER A 76 5.48 -10.61 9.91
CA SER A 76 6.24 -11.77 9.43
C SER A 76 7.45 -12.05 10.31
N HIS A 77 8.19 -11.01 10.71
CA HIS A 77 9.33 -11.14 11.62
C HIS A 77 8.89 -11.60 13.01
N GLN A 78 7.84 -11.02 13.57
CA GLN A 78 7.34 -11.35 14.91
C GLN A 78 6.78 -12.76 15.00
N LEU A 79 6.24 -13.32 13.92
CA LEU A 79 5.78 -14.72 13.88
C LEU A 79 6.91 -15.72 13.66
N ARG A 80 7.98 -15.35 12.94
CA ARG A 80 9.11 -16.25 12.66
C ARG A 80 9.82 -16.73 13.92
N THR A 81 10.08 -15.84 14.85
CA THR A 81 10.76 -16.14 16.12
C THR A 81 10.03 -17.18 16.97
N PRO A 82 8.73 -17.00 17.32
CA PRO A 82 8.03 -17.98 18.13
C PRO A 82 7.84 -19.32 17.41
N LEU A 83 7.68 -19.32 16.08
CA LEU A 83 7.66 -20.56 15.29
C LEU A 83 8.99 -21.32 15.38
N ALA A 84 10.12 -20.62 15.28
CA ALA A 84 11.45 -21.23 15.45
C ALA A 84 11.62 -21.81 16.85
N ILE A 85 11.19 -21.09 17.90
CA ILE A 85 11.25 -21.57 19.29
C ILE A 85 10.41 -22.84 19.47
N MET A 86 9.16 -22.86 18.97
CA MET A 86 8.31 -24.05 19.05
C MET A 86 8.93 -25.23 18.31
N LEU A 87 9.53 -25.00 17.14
CA LEU A 87 10.22 -26.05 16.39
C LEU A 87 11.40 -26.62 17.18
N THR A 88 12.23 -25.77 17.80
CA THR A 88 13.35 -26.21 18.65
C THR A 88 12.86 -27.01 19.86
N GLN A 89 11.80 -26.57 20.53
CA GLN A 89 11.21 -27.29 21.66
C GLN A 89 10.63 -28.64 21.24
N ALA A 90 9.96 -28.71 20.09
CA ALA A 90 9.45 -29.96 19.54
C ALA A 90 10.59 -30.92 19.19
N GLN A 91 11.64 -30.42 18.55
CA GLN A 91 12.84 -31.19 18.22
C GLN A 91 13.60 -31.69 19.46
N TYR A 92 13.58 -30.93 20.56
CA TYR A 92 14.12 -31.36 21.85
C TYR A 92 13.26 -32.47 22.46
N ALA A 93 11.94 -32.26 22.54
CA ALA A 93 11.00 -33.23 23.10
C ALA A 93 11.01 -34.58 22.36
N LEU A 94 11.21 -34.57 21.04
CA LEU A 94 11.33 -35.78 20.21
C LEU A 94 12.61 -36.59 20.48
N ARG A 95 13.68 -35.96 20.99
CA ARG A 95 14.95 -36.63 21.30
C ARG A 95 15.06 -37.06 22.76
N GLU A 96 14.21 -36.50 23.61
CA GLU A 96 14.21 -36.76 25.05
C GLU A 96 13.62 -38.13 25.35
N ARG A 97 14.26 -38.87 26.26
CA ARG A 97 13.85 -40.22 26.65
C ARG A 97 13.12 -40.24 27.98
N ASP A 98 13.31 -39.22 28.81
CA ASP A 98 12.60 -39.07 30.07
C ASP A 98 11.17 -38.54 29.82
N PRO A 99 10.12 -39.32 30.14
CA PRO A 99 8.73 -38.91 29.96
C PRO A 99 8.37 -37.62 30.71
N ALA A 100 9.03 -37.32 31.84
CA ALA A 100 8.79 -36.09 32.59
C ALA A 100 9.28 -34.86 31.80
N ARG A 101 10.49 -34.92 31.25
CA ARG A 101 11.07 -33.86 30.43
C ARG A 101 10.39 -33.71 29.07
N THR A 102 9.94 -34.80 28.45
CA THR A 102 9.11 -34.72 27.24
C THR A 102 7.81 -33.97 27.52
N ARG A 103 7.13 -34.25 28.65
CA ARG A 103 5.93 -33.49 29.05
C ARG A 103 6.22 -32.02 29.33
N GLU A 104 7.37 -31.70 29.91
CA GLU A 104 7.80 -30.32 30.10
C GLU A 104 7.99 -29.58 28.77
N GLY A 105 8.67 -30.21 27.80
CA GLY A 105 8.82 -29.67 26.45
C GLY A 105 7.48 -29.45 25.73
N LEU A 106 6.54 -30.39 25.87
CA LEU A 106 5.18 -30.24 25.33
C LEU A 106 4.41 -29.08 25.98
N ARG A 107 4.52 -28.89 27.31
CA ARG A 107 3.93 -27.73 27.99
C ARG A 107 4.52 -26.42 27.50
N ALA A 108 5.84 -26.36 27.33
CA ALA A 108 6.52 -25.18 26.81
C ALA A 108 6.02 -24.79 25.39
N ILE A 109 5.77 -25.79 24.53
CA ILE A 109 5.19 -25.57 23.20
C ILE A 109 3.77 -25.02 23.31
N VAL A 110 2.92 -25.58 24.18
CA VAL A 110 1.55 -25.10 24.40
C VAL A 110 1.55 -23.65 24.89
N ASP A 111 2.43 -23.31 25.83
CA ASP A 111 2.56 -21.94 26.34
C ASP A 111 3.04 -20.96 25.26
N GLN A 112 3.98 -21.40 24.41
CA GLN A 112 4.46 -20.60 23.28
C GLN A 112 3.39 -20.42 22.20
N LEU A 113 2.57 -21.44 21.94
CA LEU A 113 1.43 -21.35 21.04
C LEU A 113 0.39 -20.35 21.57
N GLY A 114 0.11 -20.37 22.88
CA GLY A 114 -0.77 -19.40 23.53
C GLY A 114 -0.28 -17.96 23.40
N ARG A 115 1.04 -17.72 23.56
CA ARG A 115 1.67 -16.41 23.31
C ARG A 115 1.56 -15.99 21.85
N THR A 116 1.86 -16.90 20.92
CA THR A 116 1.78 -16.64 19.47
C THR A 116 0.37 -16.30 19.04
N ARG A 117 -0.64 -17.01 19.56
CA ARG A 117 -2.06 -16.70 19.32
C ARG A 117 -2.41 -15.26 19.71
N ARG A 118 -2.01 -14.83 20.92
CA ARG A 118 -2.25 -13.46 21.39
C ARG A 118 -1.57 -12.42 20.49
N LEU A 119 -0.36 -12.71 20.02
CA LEU A 119 0.35 -11.84 19.08
C LEU A 119 -0.41 -11.75 17.75
N THR A 120 -0.87 -12.87 17.19
CA THR A 120 -1.70 -12.87 15.98
C THR A 120 -2.99 -12.08 16.17
N GLU A 121 -3.66 -12.20 17.31
CA GLU A 121 -4.84 -11.40 17.66
C GLU A 121 -4.53 -9.90 17.82
N GLN A 122 -3.34 -9.53 18.31
CA GLN A 122 -2.86 -8.14 18.32
C GLN A 122 -2.60 -7.62 16.91
N LEU A 123 -1.91 -8.39 16.08
CA LEU A 123 -1.65 -8.04 14.69
C LEU A 123 -2.96 -7.86 13.91
N LEU A 124 -3.93 -8.77 14.05
CA LEU A 124 -5.24 -8.62 13.39
C LEU A 124 -5.97 -7.34 13.81
N ARG A 125 -5.88 -6.95 15.09
CA ARG A 125 -6.49 -5.70 15.58
C ARG A 125 -5.87 -4.44 14.97
N VAL A 126 -4.59 -4.48 14.63
CA VAL A 126 -3.89 -3.34 13.97
C VAL A 126 -4.05 -3.39 12.45
N ALA A 127 -4.13 -4.59 11.87
CA ALA A 127 -4.26 -4.80 10.43
C ALA A 127 -5.63 -4.40 9.88
N VAL A 128 -6.69 -4.56 10.67
CA VAL A 128 -8.03 -4.13 10.29
C VAL A 128 -8.07 -2.61 10.45
N PRO A 129 -8.12 -1.84 9.35
CA PRO A 129 -8.36 -0.41 9.45
C PRO A 129 -9.71 -0.24 10.15
N ALA A 130 -9.84 0.75 11.05
CA ALA A 130 -11.14 1.15 11.56
C ALA A 130 -12.08 1.33 10.35
N ALA A 131 -12.95 0.34 10.14
CA ALA A 131 -13.81 0.31 8.98
C ALA A 131 -14.85 1.41 9.17
N GLY A 132 -14.69 2.49 8.41
CA GLY A 132 -15.67 3.57 8.31
C GLY A 132 -15.56 4.64 9.39
N ALA A 133 -14.97 5.77 9.00
CA ALA A 133 -15.44 7.09 9.38
C ALA A 133 -15.27 8.01 8.17
#